data_AF-A0A2V8F3K9-F1
#
_entry.id   AF-A0A2V8F3K9-F1
#
_cell.length_a   1.000
_cell.length_b   1.000
_cell.length_c   1.000
_cell.angle_alpha   90.00
_cell.angle_beta   90.00
_cell.angle_gamma   90.00
#
_symmetry.space_group_name_H-M   'P 1'
#
loop_
_entity.id
_entity.type
_entity.pdbx_description
1 polymer ?
#
loop_
_entity_poly.entity_id
_entity_poly.type
_entity_poly.pdbx_seq_one_letter_code
_entity_poly.pdbx_strand_id
1 'polypeptide(L)'
;MRDLAAGIIALGLLLMAASLATALHAYRRRRRRTFDSEQEKGRTIIAELPTAEELVLFSEDADCFYYGDRAIDKNLIVAGRVLINGSPIAVVLSARHARASGAPATSFEDRPEGIARDRWDVAIETLNGTVLVECGSIRERVSQELARAVFEAVRLDVGRKNAVSS
;
A
#
# COMPACT_ATOMS: atom_id res chain seq x y z
N MET A 1 -2.96 -44.91 30.99
CA MET A 1 -2.14 -44.45 29.85
C MET A 1 -2.89 -43.46 28.95
N ARG A 2 -4.13 -43.75 28.53
CA ARG A 2 -4.92 -42.85 27.66
C ARG A 2 -5.17 -41.45 28.26
N ASP A 3 -5.48 -41.37 29.56
CA ASP A 3 -5.75 -40.07 30.20
C ASP A 3 -4.48 -39.25 30.42
N LEU A 4 -3.34 -39.92 30.61
CA LEU A 4 -2.01 -39.31 30.70
C LEU A 4 -1.56 -38.78 29.34
N ALA A 5 -1.79 -39.54 28.27
CA ALA A 5 -1.56 -39.11 26.89
C ALA A 5 -2.48 -37.93 26.51
N ALA A 6 -3.76 -37.97 26.90
CA ALA A 6 -4.69 -36.87 26.67
C ALA A 6 -4.26 -35.59 27.39
N GLY A 7 -3.78 -35.69 28.63
CA GLY A 7 -3.23 -34.56 29.38
C GLY A 7 -2.01 -33.92 28.71
N ILE A 8 -1.09 -34.73 28.18
CA ILE A 8 0.09 -34.24 27.44
C ILE A 8 -0.32 -33.55 26.14
N ILE A 9 -1.26 -34.12 25.39
CA ILE A 9 -1.76 -33.53 24.14
C ILE A 9 -2.46 -32.20 24.42
N ALA A 10 -3.32 -32.14 25.44
CA ALA A 10 -4.01 -30.92 25.83
C ALA A 10 -3.02 -29.81 26.26
N LEU A 11 -1.99 -30.17 27.02
CA LEU A 11 -0.92 -29.24 27.40
C LEU A 11 -0.14 -28.74 26.17
N GLY A 12 0.21 -29.63 25.24
CA GLY A 12 0.86 -29.26 23.98
C GLY A 12 0.04 -28.28 23.15
N LEU A 13 -1.27 -28.52 23.02
CA LEU A 13 -2.19 -27.63 22.30
C LEU A 13 -2.31 -26.25 22.98
N LEU A 14 -2.37 -26.21 24.32
CA LEU A 14 -2.41 -24.95 25.08
C LEU A 14 -1.13 -24.13 24.89
N LEU A 15 0.04 -24.77 24.92
CA LEU A 15 1.32 -24.09 24.68
C LEU A 15 1.41 -23.54 23.25
N MET A 16 0.89 -24.28 22.26
CA MET A 16 0.87 -23.87 20.86
C MET A 16 -0.10 -22.69 20.62
N ALA A 17 -1.28 -22.72 21.26
CA ALA A 17 -2.22 -21.61 21.23
C ALA A 17 -1.63 -20.36 21.90
N ALA A 18 -0.92 -20.53 23.03
CA ALA A 18 -0.25 -19.44 23.72
C ALA A 18 0.86 -18.82 22.86
N SER A 19 1.69 -19.63 22.18
CA SER A 19 2.77 -19.10 21.32
C SER A 19 2.22 -18.31 20.13
N LEU A 20 1.15 -18.80 19.48
CA LEU A 20 0.41 -18.09 18.43
C LEU A 20 -0.19 -16.78 18.94
N ALA A 21 -0.84 -16.80 20.09
CA ALA A 21 -1.41 -15.59 20.69
C ALA A 21 -0.34 -14.54 21.01
N THR A 22 0.82 -14.99 21.50
CA THR A 22 1.96 -14.10 21.83
C THR A 22 2.59 -13.50 20.58
N ALA A 23 2.77 -14.31 19.53
CA ALA A 23 3.27 -13.82 18.23
C ALA A 23 2.32 -12.79 17.62
N LEU A 24 1.01 -13.05 17.67
CA LEU A 24 -0.02 -12.12 17.18
C LEU A 24 -0.06 -10.82 18.01
N HIS A 25 0.11 -10.92 19.33
CA HIS A 25 0.14 -9.77 20.21
C HIS A 25 1.41 -8.92 20.02
N ALA A 26 2.58 -9.56 19.86
CA ALA A 26 3.83 -8.87 19.55
C ALA A 26 3.77 -8.18 18.18
N TYR A 27 3.19 -8.83 17.17
CA TYR A 27 2.95 -8.25 15.86
C TYR A 27 2.06 -7.01 15.95
N ARG A 28 0.90 -7.11 16.63
CA ARG A 28 -0.03 -5.99 16.84
C ARG A 28 0.61 -4.83 17.61
N ARG A 29 1.43 -5.13 18.63
CA ARG A 29 2.11 -4.11 19.43
C ARG A 29 3.19 -3.38 18.63
N ARG A 30 3.96 -4.10 17.81
CA ARG A 30 4.94 -3.50 16.90
C ARG A 30 4.24 -2.63 15.86
N ARG A 31 3.10 -3.09 15.35
CA ARG A 31 2.21 -2.33 14.45
C ARG A 31 1.83 -0.98 15.03
N ARG A 32 1.32 -0.99 16.27
CA ARG A 32 0.82 0.22 16.92
C ARG A 32 1.93 1.27 17.08
N ARG A 33 3.16 0.84 17.38
CA ARG A 33 4.32 1.73 17.44
C ARG A 33 4.68 2.36 16.09
N THR A 34 4.56 1.62 14.99
CA THR A 34 4.79 2.19 13.65
C THR A 34 3.74 3.26 13.33
N PHE A 35 2.46 2.98 13.64
CA PHE A 35 1.37 3.96 13.52
C PHE A 35 1.60 5.19 14.40
N ASP A 36 1.94 4.99 15.68
CA ASP A 36 2.19 6.07 16.63
C ASP A 36 3.40 6.92 16.18
N SER A 37 4.47 6.29 15.65
CA SER A 37 5.65 7.00 15.16
C SER A 37 5.39 7.83 13.89
N GLU A 38 4.44 7.43 13.04
CA GLU A 38 4.05 8.22 11.87
C GLU A 38 3.14 9.39 12.28
N GLN A 39 2.26 9.19 13.27
CA GLN A 39 1.48 10.29 13.86
C GLN A 39 2.37 11.30 14.61
N GLU A 40 3.40 10.85 15.32
CA GLU A 40 4.40 11.72 15.95
C GLU A 40 5.18 12.57 14.94
N LYS A 41 5.34 12.08 13.71
CA LYS A 41 5.93 12.83 12.58
C LYS A 41 4.94 13.78 11.90
N GLY A 42 3.68 13.86 12.37
CA GLY A 42 2.63 14.69 11.78
C GLY A 42 2.08 14.16 10.45
N ARG A 43 2.33 12.88 10.13
CA ARG A 43 1.89 12.26 8.87
C ARG A 43 0.50 11.66 9.04
N THR A 44 -0.33 11.84 8.02
CA THR A 44 -1.66 11.23 7.93
C THR A 44 -1.54 9.88 7.24
N ILE A 45 -2.04 8.83 7.87
CA ILE A 45 -2.01 7.48 7.30
C ILE A 45 -3.21 7.32 6.37
N ILE A 46 -2.94 7.00 5.11
CA ILE A 46 -3.96 6.83 4.06
C ILE A 46 -4.38 5.36 3.97
N ALA A 47 -3.40 4.46 3.91
CA ALA A 47 -3.66 3.04 3.70
C ALA A 47 -2.56 2.17 4.32
N GLU A 48 -2.92 0.93 4.63
CA GLU A 48 -2.00 -0.12 5.05
C GLU A 48 -1.99 -1.19 3.98
N LEU A 49 -0.84 -1.32 3.31
CA LEU A 49 -0.71 -2.08 2.08
C LEU A 49 -0.03 -3.42 2.36
N PRO A 50 -0.61 -4.55 1.91
CA PRO A 50 0.05 -5.82 2.02
C PRO A 50 1.15 -5.98 0.96
N THR A 51 2.38 -6.18 1.42
CA THR A 51 3.49 -6.68 0.58
C THR A 51 3.72 -8.16 0.86
N ALA A 52 4.59 -8.80 0.08
CA ALA A 52 4.88 -10.23 0.18
C ALA A 52 5.41 -10.65 1.57
N GLU A 53 6.10 -9.75 2.27
CA GLU A 53 6.79 -10.05 3.53
C GLU A 53 6.17 -9.32 4.73
N GLU A 54 5.61 -8.13 4.52
CA GLU A 54 5.06 -7.32 5.60
C GLU A 54 3.91 -6.43 5.14
N LEU A 55 3.25 -5.77 6.10
CA LEU A 55 2.29 -4.71 5.77
C LEU A 55 3.05 -3.38 5.83
N VAL A 56 3.02 -2.60 4.75
CA VAL A 56 3.71 -1.31 4.60
C VAL A 56 2.69 -0.18 4.69
N LEU A 57 3.03 0.92 5.37
CA LEU A 57 2.15 2.08 5.45
C LEU A 57 2.31 2.96 4.22
N PHE A 58 1.17 3.43 3.71
CA PHE A 58 1.10 4.58 2.83
C PHE A 58 0.59 5.78 3.62
N SER A 59 1.43 6.79 3.78
CA SER A 59 1.13 8.00 4.56
C SER A 59 1.45 9.25 3.76
N GLU A 60 0.98 10.39 4.24
CA GLU A 60 1.28 11.69 3.63
C GLU A 60 1.57 12.76 4.67
N ASP A 61 2.37 13.74 4.28
CA ASP A 61 2.43 15.05 4.93
C ASP A 61 2.08 16.15 3.90
N ALA A 62 2.43 17.41 4.19
CA ALA A 62 2.17 18.54 3.31
C ALA A 62 2.89 18.42 1.96
N ASP A 63 4.10 17.86 1.94
CA ASP A 63 5.03 17.94 0.81
C ASP A 63 5.25 16.60 0.13
N CYS A 64 5.11 15.50 0.84
CA CYS A 64 5.45 14.15 0.39
C CYS A 64 4.32 13.14 0.64
N PHE A 65 4.21 12.17 -0.25
CA PHE A 65 3.67 10.85 0.07
C PHE A 65 4.80 9.93 0.52
N TYR A 66 4.51 8.99 1.40
CA TYR A 66 5.45 7.98 1.86
C TYR A 66 4.88 6.59 1.62
N TYR A 67 5.68 5.74 1.00
CA TYR A 67 5.41 4.32 0.87
C TYR A 67 6.52 3.55 1.59
N GLY A 68 6.26 3.17 2.84
CA GLY A 68 7.31 2.72 3.77
C GLY A 68 8.36 3.82 3.96
N ASP A 69 9.62 3.49 3.72
CA ASP A 69 10.73 4.46 3.81
C ASP A 69 10.90 5.32 2.55
N ARG A 70 10.14 5.04 1.49
CA ARG A 70 10.27 5.75 0.21
C ARG A 70 9.42 7.02 0.21
N ALA A 71 10.08 8.18 0.17
CA ALA A 71 9.44 9.46 0.00
C ALA A 71 9.16 9.77 -1.48
N ILE A 72 8.01 10.38 -1.75
CA ILE A 72 7.54 10.80 -3.06
C ILE A 72 7.14 12.27 -2.96
N ASP A 73 7.98 13.16 -3.50
CA ASP A 73 7.71 14.60 -3.50
C ASP A 73 6.48 14.91 -4.37
N LYS A 74 5.45 15.49 -3.74
CA LYS A 74 4.17 15.80 -4.37
C LYS A 74 4.30 16.86 -5.47
N ASN A 75 5.36 17.66 -5.48
CA ASN A 75 5.60 18.67 -6.51
C ASN A 75 6.14 18.07 -7.80
N LEU A 76 6.81 16.91 -7.70
CA LEU A 76 7.40 16.20 -8.83
C LEU A 76 6.43 15.23 -9.50
N ILE A 77 5.24 15.03 -8.95
CA ILE A 77 4.23 14.11 -9.50
C ILE A 77 3.73 14.61 -10.86
N VAL A 78 3.93 13.78 -11.88
CA VAL A 78 3.50 13.96 -13.26
C VAL A 78 2.15 13.31 -13.47
N ALA A 79 1.97 12.07 -12.99
CA ALA A 79 0.72 11.34 -13.10
C ALA A 79 0.52 10.35 -11.94
N GLY A 80 -0.74 10.07 -11.62
CA GLY A 80 -1.14 8.91 -10.84
C GLY A 80 -2.01 8.00 -11.69
N ARG A 81 -1.82 6.68 -11.62
CA ARG A 81 -2.61 5.69 -12.39
C ARG A 81 -3.02 4.52 -11.51
N VAL A 82 -4.28 4.12 -11.59
CA VAL A 82 -4.73 2.84 -11.03
C VAL A 82 -4.52 1.76 -12.07
N LEU A 83 -3.92 0.66 -11.67
CA LEU A 83 -3.63 -0.49 -12.52
C LEU A 83 -4.44 -1.71 -12.07
N ILE A 84 -4.99 -2.45 -13.04
CA ILE A 84 -5.46 -3.82 -12.86
C ILE A 84 -4.57 -4.72 -13.70
N ASN A 85 -3.91 -5.70 -13.10
CA ASN A 85 -2.99 -6.63 -13.78
C ASN A 85 -1.97 -5.87 -14.67
N GLY A 86 -1.37 -4.81 -14.10
CA GLY A 86 -0.42 -3.93 -14.81
C GLY A 86 -1.02 -2.98 -15.84
N SER A 87 -2.31 -3.09 -16.14
CA SER A 87 -3.01 -2.26 -17.15
C SER A 87 -3.72 -1.06 -16.51
N PRO A 88 -3.49 0.17 -17.01
CA PRO A 88 -4.10 1.36 -16.43
C PRO A 88 -5.60 1.45 -16.72
N ILE A 89 -6.40 1.64 -15.67
CA ILE A 89 -7.87 1.79 -15.75
C ILE A 89 -8.37 3.19 -15.39
N ALA A 90 -7.55 3.97 -14.67
CA ALA A 90 -7.83 5.35 -14.30
C ALA A 90 -6.54 6.14 -14.23
N VAL A 91 -6.61 7.44 -14.53
CA VAL A 91 -5.46 8.34 -14.54
C VAL A 91 -5.82 9.73 -14.01
N VAL A 92 -4.90 10.34 -13.28
CA VAL A 92 -4.86 11.76 -12.99
C VAL A 92 -3.55 12.33 -13.50
N LEU A 93 -3.60 13.45 -14.23
CA LEU A 93 -2.42 14.11 -14.80
C LEU A 93 -2.17 15.46 -14.12
N SER A 94 -0.91 15.76 -13.87
CA SER A 94 -0.46 17.08 -13.42
C SER A 94 -0.41 18.04 -14.59
N ALA A 95 -1.14 19.15 -14.51
CA ALA A 95 -1.10 20.21 -15.51
C ALA A 95 0.27 20.91 -15.55
N ARG A 96 0.95 20.98 -14.41
CA ARG A 96 2.29 21.58 -14.26
C ARG A 96 3.35 20.85 -15.09
N HIS A 97 3.15 19.55 -15.32
CA HIS A 97 4.09 18.67 -16.01
C HIS A 97 3.49 18.08 -17.30
N ALA A 98 2.55 18.77 -17.94
CA ALA A 98 1.79 18.26 -19.10
C ALA A 98 2.67 17.72 -20.25
N ARG A 99 3.86 18.29 -20.48
CA ARG A 99 4.83 17.77 -21.47
C ARG A 99 5.40 16.40 -21.09
N ALA A 100 5.64 16.15 -19.81
CA ALA A 100 6.12 14.86 -19.31
C ALA A 100 4.99 13.82 -19.27
N SER A 101 3.74 14.26 -19.05
CA SER A 101 2.55 13.41 -19.02
C SER A 101 2.18 12.78 -20.37
N GLY A 102 2.74 13.28 -21.48
CA GLY A 102 2.52 12.75 -22.83
C GLY A 102 3.33 11.48 -23.16
N ALA A 103 4.23 11.05 -22.26
CA ALA A 103 4.93 9.78 -22.40
C ALA A 103 3.94 8.60 -22.29
N PRO A 104 4.13 7.52 -23.07
CA PRO A 104 3.31 6.31 -22.94
C PRO A 104 3.34 5.81 -21.50
N ALA A 105 2.18 5.37 -21.00
CA ALA A 105 2.04 4.87 -19.64
C ALA A 105 3.07 3.78 -19.38
N THR A 106 3.70 3.81 -18.20
CA THR A 106 4.60 2.72 -17.79
C THR A 106 3.74 1.48 -17.62
N SER A 107 3.75 0.57 -18.59
CA SER A 107 3.12 -0.74 -18.45
C SER A 107 4.03 -1.60 -17.58
N PHE A 108 3.47 -2.14 -16.49
CA PHE A 108 4.19 -3.09 -15.66
C PHE A 108 3.95 -4.49 -16.21
N GLU A 109 5.01 -5.27 -16.31
CA GLU A 109 4.94 -6.66 -16.77
C GLU A 109 4.04 -7.46 -15.82
N ASP A 110 3.10 -8.20 -16.41
CA ASP A 110 2.17 -9.05 -15.68
C ASP A 110 2.98 -10.08 -14.88
N ARG A 111 2.94 -9.99 -13.54
CA ARG A 111 3.53 -11.02 -12.67
C ARG A 111 2.49 -12.13 -12.54
N PRO A 112 2.74 -13.35 -13.06
CA PRO A 112 1.76 -14.42 -13.02
C PRO A 112 1.75 -15.04 -11.62
N GLU A 113 1.15 -14.35 -10.64
CA GLU A 113 0.77 -14.94 -9.35
C GLU A 113 -0.57 -15.67 -9.50
N GLY A 114 -0.60 -16.72 -10.32
CA GLY A 114 -1.74 -17.64 -10.39
C GLY A 114 -3.02 -17.06 -11.03
N ILE A 115 -3.68 -17.89 -11.82
CA ILE A 115 -4.80 -17.54 -12.71
C ILE A 115 -6.13 -17.36 -11.92
N ALA A 116 -6.18 -16.52 -10.88
CA ALA A 116 -7.42 -16.44 -10.07
C ALA A 116 -7.82 -15.08 -9.49
N ARG A 117 -6.94 -14.05 -9.43
CA ARG A 117 -7.29 -12.77 -8.79
C ARG A 117 -6.69 -11.58 -9.51
N ASP A 118 -7.52 -10.56 -9.72
CA ASP A 118 -7.07 -9.27 -10.21
C ASP A 118 -6.13 -8.61 -9.21
N ARG A 119 -4.92 -8.27 -9.67
CA ARG A 119 -3.94 -7.48 -8.92
C ARG A 119 -4.25 -6.00 -9.12
N TRP A 120 -4.44 -5.29 -8.02
CA TRP A 120 -4.66 -3.85 -8.03
C TRP A 120 -3.41 -3.15 -7.52
N ASP A 121 -2.94 -2.14 -8.26
CA ASP A 121 -1.78 -1.34 -7.88
C ASP A 121 -1.99 0.13 -8.26
N VAL A 122 -1.17 1.02 -7.71
CA VAL A 122 -1.14 2.43 -8.12
C VAL A 122 0.26 2.81 -8.57
N ALA A 123 0.39 3.27 -9.81
CA ALA A 123 1.63 3.86 -10.30
C ALA A 123 1.61 5.37 -10.07
N ILE A 124 2.60 5.86 -9.34
CA ILE A 124 2.85 7.30 -9.14
C ILE A 124 4.08 7.67 -9.96
N GLU A 125 3.84 8.34 -11.08
CA GLU A 125 4.87 8.81 -12.01
C GLU A 125 5.36 10.17 -11.55
N THR A 126 6.67 10.29 -11.34
CA THR A 126 7.33 11.55 -11.00
C THR A 126 8.36 11.90 -12.08
N LEU A 127 8.86 13.14 -12.06
CA LEU A 127 9.98 13.55 -12.92
C LEU A 127 11.24 12.68 -12.75
N ASN A 128 11.40 12.04 -11.58
CA ASN A 128 12.56 11.21 -11.26
C ASN A 128 12.33 9.71 -11.51
N GLY A 129 11.17 9.35 -12.06
CA GLY A 129 10.77 7.97 -12.31
C GLY A 129 9.48 7.58 -11.61
N THR A 130 9.15 6.29 -11.68
CA THR A 130 7.85 5.75 -11.24
C THR A 130 7.98 4.98 -9.94
N VAL A 131 7.04 5.21 -9.03
CA VAL A 131 6.84 4.40 -7.83
C VAL A 131 5.59 3.55 -8.02
N LEU A 132 5.74 2.23 -7.98
CA LEU A 132 4.61 1.31 -7.96
C LEU A 132 4.23 1.02 -6.51
N VAL A 133 3.01 1.41 -6.14
CA VAL A 133 2.42 1.15 -4.84
C VAL A 133 1.64 -0.15 -4.94
N GLU A 134 2.22 -1.21 -4.39
CA GLU A 134 1.65 -2.56 -4.47
C GLU A 134 0.46 -2.69 -3.51
N CYS A 135 -0.76 -2.74 -4.04
CA CYS A 135 -1.97 -2.95 -3.23
C CYS A 135 -2.36 -4.43 -3.17
N GLY A 136 -1.71 -5.26 -4.00
CA GLY A 136 -1.68 -6.71 -3.91
C GLY A 136 -2.89 -7.43 -4.52
N SER A 137 -2.92 -8.75 -4.35
CA SER A 137 -3.91 -9.69 -4.91
C SER A 137 -4.71 -10.46 -3.84
N ILE A 138 -4.62 -10.04 -2.57
CA ILE A 138 -5.10 -10.81 -1.39
C ILE A 138 -6.60 -11.13 -1.47
N ARG A 139 -7.45 -10.15 -1.69
CA ARG A 139 -8.88 -10.30 -1.94
C ARG A 139 -9.29 -9.14 -2.82
N GLU A 140 -9.97 -9.42 -3.93
CA GLU A 140 -10.33 -8.44 -4.95
C GLU A 140 -10.85 -7.13 -4.34
N ARG A 141 -11.88 -7.22 -3.48
CA ARG A 141 -12.47 -6.04 -2.83
C ARG A 141 -11.51 -5.26 -1.93
N VAL A 142 -10.62 -5.94 -1.20
CA VAL A 142 -9.65 -5.28 -0.30
C VAL A 142 -8.56 -4.59 -1.13
N SER A 143 -8.00 -5.29 -2.11
CA SER A 143 -6.99 -4.75 -3.02
C SER A 143 -7.51 -3.53 -3.78
N GLN A 144 -8.76 -3.60 -4.26
CA GLN A 144 -9.43 -2.49 -4.93
C GLN A 144 -9.67 -1.30 -3.99
N GLU A 145 -10.17 -1.53 -2.77
CA GLU A 145 -10.42 -0.45 -1.80
C GLU A 145 -9.11 0.26 -1.39
N LEU A 146 -8.01 -0.50 -1.24
CA LEU A 146 -6.68 0.06 -0.97
C LEU A 146 -6.15 0.87 -2.14
N ALA A 147 -6.19 0.32 -3.36
CA ALA A 147 -5.75 1.04 -4.56
C ALA A 147 -6.58 2.31 -4.78
N ARG A 148 -7.89 2.24 -4.53
CA ARG A 148 -8.78 3.41 -4.59
C ARG A 148 -8.41 4.46 -3.54
N ALA A 149 -8.15 4.08 -2.29
CA ALA A 149 -7.76 5.02 -1.24
C ALA A 149 -6.45 5.76 -1.59
N VAL A 150 -5.43 5.03 -2.03
CA VAL A 150 -4.14 5.59 -2.45
C VAL A 150 -4.33 6.53 -3.65
N PHE A 151 -5.02 6.07 -4.69
CA PHE A 151 -5.22 6.88 -5.89
C PHE A 151 -6.04 8.14 -5.62
N GLU A 152 -7.09 8.05 -4.79
CA GLU A 152 -7.90 9.22 -4.44
C GLU A 152 -7.07 10.28 -3.70
N ALA A 153 -6.17 9.88 -2.80
CA ALA A 153 -5.28 10.81 -2.12
C ALA A 153 -4.36 11.54 -3.13
N VAL A 154 -3.75 10.80 -4.05
CA VAL A 154 -2.92 11.37 -5.12
C VAL A 154 -3.74 12.29 -6.04
N ARG A 155 -4.95 11.86 -6.42
CA ARG A 155 -5.86 12.61 -7.29
C ARG A 155 -6.28 13.94 -6.65
N LEU A 156 -6.61 13.94 -5.37
CA LEU A 156 -6.97 15.14 -4.63
C LEU A 156 -5.79 16.11 -4.54
N ASP A 157 -4.59 15.62 -4.26
CA ASP A 157 -3.40 16.48 -4.21
C ASP A 157 -3.09 17.11 -5.56
N VAL A 158 -3.02 16.30 -6.62
CA VAL A 158 -2.77 16.78 -7.99
C VAL A 158 -3.88 17.75 -8.42
N GLY A 159 -5.14 17.45 -8.11
CA GLY A 159 -6.29 18.31 -8.39
C GLY A 159 -6.19 19.67 -7.72
N ARG A 160 -5.85 19.72 -6.42
CA ARG A 160 -5.62 20.98 -5.69
C ARG A 160 -4.52 21.81 -6.34
N LYS A 161 -3.39 21.18 -6.68
CA LYS A 161 -2.25 21.91 -7.28
C LYS A 161 -2.51 22.36 -8.73
N ASN A 162 -3.32 21.61 -9.48
CA ASN A 162 -3.77 22.03 -10.81
C ASN A 162 -4.70 23.25 -10.74
N ALA A 163 -5.57 23.34 -9.72
CA ALA A 163 -6.43 24.49 -9.52
C ALA A 163 -5.67 25.77 -9.18
N VAL A 164 -4.51 25.67 -8.52
CA VAL A 164 -3.63 26.81 -8.22
C VAL A 164 -2.79 27.26 -9.43
N SER A 165 -2.63 26.39 -10.43
CA SER A 165 -1.79 26.64 -11.61
C SER A 165 -2.57 27.10 -12.85
N SER A 166 -3.90 27.20 -12.75
CA SER A 166 -4.82 27.68 -13.79
C SER A 166 -5.11 29.17 -13.60
#